data_AF-A0A959P3S3-F1
#
_entry.id   AF-A0A959P3S3-F1
#
_cell.length_a   1.000
_cell.length_b   1.000
_cell.length_c   1.000
_cell.angle_alpha   90.00
_cell.angle_beta   90.00
_cell.angle_gamma   90.00
#
_symmetry.space_group_name_H-M   'P 1'
#
loop_
_entity.id
_entity.type
_entity.pdbx_description
1 polymer ?
#
loop_
_entity_poly.entity_id
_entity_poly.type
_entity_poly.pdbx_seq_one_letter_code
_entity_poly.pdbx_strand_id
1 'polypeptide(L)'
;EQEAEAILQKEISEREVRMKAEVEAKIREELQKEFEETLKQQRLQEEKEAAADAAFEREQELKERRKQQEREQKLAMMETRKRQELEAWERKEEEARKKQAEREAAEAASKKKLEQEQVELEAELKLKEEQAQAAAAFKAERAAELEARRLKQEEENERKKQLAEEWNTLREQAAEQRLEEQRRADAEKIERGQAELARVEQERSEQLQRRKDEITEAGESAARKKELEEQMRLEREKKRKEEIALKEENFRNKKEFEEKAREIAESTVESERELYEKEVRLRLQKEYDDKLKALETDKEKYSESAKPKPTPFEIDLAKKYPMGITEESEIKDNREIKRIIIKREEDRANLYTRVKWNWGGIYYFKNEESTSKHIYDLETKW
;
A
#
# COMPACT_ATOMS: atom_id res chain seq x y z
N GLU A 1 90.76 -186.28 -107.36
CA GLU A 1 89.88 -185.19 -107.83
C GLU A 1 88.55 -185.12 -107.05
N GLN A 2 87.85 -186.22 -106.77
CA GLN A 2 86.55 -186.18 -106.07
C GLN A 2 86.57 -185.65 -104.61
N GLU A 3 87.69 -185.77 -103.88
CA GLU A 3 87.81 -185.23 -102.51
C GLU A 3 87.95 -183.70 -102.45
N ALA A 4 88.50 -183.08 -103.49
CA ALA A 4 88.73 -181.64 -103.52
C ALA A 4 87.41 -180.86 -103.74
N GLU A 5 86.49 -181.40 -104.54
CA GLU A 5 85.17 -180.78 -104.78
C GLU A 5 84.27 -180.80 -103.55
N ALA A 6 84.34 -181.86 -102.73
CA ALA A 6 83.54 -181.97 -101.50
C ALA A 6 83.94 -180.94 -100.43
N ILE A 7 85.25 -180.66 -100.30
CA ILE A 7 85.76 -179.64 -99.37
C ILE A 7 85.31 -178.24 -99.84
N LEU A 8 85.38 -177.97 -101.15
CA LEU A 8 84.99 -176.69 -101.71
C LEU A 8 83.47 -176.44 -101.54
N GLN A 9 82.62 -177.45 -101.75
CA GLN A 9 81.18 -177.31 -101.51
C GLN A 9 80.85 -177.08 -100.03
N LYS A 10 81.57 -177.74 -99.12
CA LYS A 10 81.38 -177.52 -97.68
C LYS A 10 81.75 -176.08 -97.29
N GLU A 11 82.87 -175.56 -97.79
CA GLU A 11 83.32 -174.20 -97.53
C GLU A 11 82.37 -173.14 -98.12
N ILE A 12 81.79 -173.39 -99.32
CA ILE A 12 80.76 -172.53 -99.91
C ILE A 12 79.51 -172.52 -99.03
N SER A 13 79.04 -173.68 -98.57
CA SER A 13 77.84 -173.76 -97.71
C SER A 13 78.05 -173.08 -96.36
N GLU A 14 79.22 -173.21 -95.73
CA GLU A 14 79.57 -172.52 -94.49
C GLU A 14 79.66 -171.00 -94.69
N ARG A 15 80.17 -170.54 -95.84
CA ARG A 15 80.22 -169.11 -96.18
C ARG A 15 78.83 -168.54 -96.45
N GLU A 16 77.95 -169.29 -97.09
CA GLU A 16 76.55 -168.88 -97.29
C GLU A 16 75.79 -168.78 -95.97
N VAL A 17 75.99 -169.73 -95.05
CA VAL A 17 75.38 -169.67 -93.71
C VAL A 17 75.91 -168.47 -92.92
N ARG A 18 77.22 -168.18 -92.99
CA ARG A 18 77.79 -166.98 -92.37
C ARG A 18 77.24 -165.70 -92.98
N MET A 19 77.13 -165.61 -94.31
CA MET A 19 76.55 -164.42 -94.95
C MET A 19 75.07 -164.25 -94.61
N LYS A 20 74.27 -165.32 -94.58
CA LYS A 20 72.86 -165.26 -94.16
C LYS A 20 72.73 -164.79 -92.71
N ALA A 21 73.53 -165.35 -91.80
CA ALA A 21 73.54 -164.92 -90.40
C ALA A 21 73.97 -163.45 -90.23
N GLU A 22 74.93 -162.97 -91.01
CA GLU A 22 75.37 -161.57 -90.99
C GLU A 22 74.29 -160.62 -91.52
N VAL A 23 73.58 -161.01 -92.59
CA VAL A 23 72.46 -160.24 -93.14
C VAL A 23 71.28 -160.22 -92.15
N GLU A 24 70.92 -161.36 -91.56
CA GLU A 24 69.86 -161.43 -90.54
C GLU A 24 70.21 -160.61 -89.29
N ALA A 25 71.47 -160.61 -88.85
CA ALA A 25 71.93 -159.78 -87.74
C ALA A 25 71.83 -158.28 -88.06
N LYS A 26 72.23 -157.87 -89.27
CA LYS A 26 72.09 -156.47 -89.74
C LYS A 26 70.63 -156.02 -89.80
N ILE A 27 69.75 -156.85 -90.37
CA ILE A 27 68.31 -156.56 -90.43
C ILE A 27 67.72 -156.44 -89.02
N ARG A 28 68.12 -157.32 -88.09
CA ARG A 28 67.65 -157.26 -86.71
C ARG A 28 68.14 -156.01 -85.98
N GLU A 29 69.38 -155.59 -86.23
CA GLU A 29 69.93 -154.36 -85.67
C GLU A 29 69.25 -153.11 -86.22
N GLU A 30 68.96 -153.07 -87.53
CA GLU A 30 68.21 -151.97 -88.16
C GLU A 30 66.77 -151.90 -87.62
N LEU A 31 66.06 -153.02 -87.55
CA LEU A 31 64.72 -153.07 -86.95
C LEU A 31 64.71 -152.65 -85.48
N GLN A 32 65.75 -153.01 -84.71
CA GLN A 32 65.86 -152.59 -83.32
C GLN A 32 66.13 -151.08 -83.22
N LYS A 33 66.95 -150.50 -84.10
CA LYS A 33 67.19 -149.04 -84.16
C LYS A 33 65.93 -148.28 -84.55
N GLU A 34 65.19 -148.72 -85.56
CA GLU A 34 63.92 -148.09 -85.96
C GLU A 34 62.87 -148.15 -84.83
N PHE A 35 62.82 -149.26 -84.10
CA PHE A 35 61.94 -149.40 -82.94
C PHE A 35 62.34 -148.47 -81.78
N GLU A 36 63.65 -148.32 -81.51
CA GLU A 36 64.14 -147.39 -80.50
C GLU A 36 63.92 -145.92 -80.90
N GLU A 37 64.05 -145.59 -82.18
CA GLU A 37 63.78 -144.24 -82.70
C GLU A 37 62.29 -143.90 -82.64
N THR A 38 61.40 -144.83 -82.98
CA THR A 38 59.95 -144.62 -82.83
C THR A 38 59.54 -144.45 -81.37
N LEU A 39 60.11 -145.23 -80.45
CA LEU A 39 59.90 -145.03 -79.01
C LEU A 39 60.41 -143.66 -78.53
N LYS A 40 61.56 -143.20 -79.02
CA LYS A 40 62.08 -141.85 -78.69
C LYS A 40 61.18 -140.75 -79.25
N GLN A 41 60.67 -140.90 -80.46
CA GLN A 41 59.74 -139.95 -81.06
C GLN A 41 58.41 -139.89 -80.29
N GLN A 42 57.87 -141.03 -79.87
CA GLN A 42 56.67 -141.08 -79.03
C GLN A 42 56.89 -140.38 -77.68
N ARG A 43 57.98 -140.69 -76.97
CA ARG A 43 58.30 -140.01 -75.71
C ARG A 43 58.46 -138.50 -75.87
N LEU A 44 59.11 -138.07 -76.96
CA LEU A 44 59.28 -136.64 -77.24
C LEU A 44 57.94 -135.96 -77.57
N GLN A 45 57.00 -136.66 -78.20
CA GLN A 45 55.64 -136.15 -78.43
C GLN A 45 54.86 -136.06 -77.12
N GLU A 46 54.88 -137.11 -76.29
CA GLU A 46 54.24 -137.12 -74.97
C GLU A 46 54.78 -136.01 -74.05
N GLU A 47 56.09 -135.77 -74.04
CA GLU A 47 56.70 -134.67 -73.28
C GLU A 47 56.25 -133.29 -73.79
N LYS A 48 56.09 -133.13 -75.11
CA LYS A 48 55.61 -131.87 -75.71
C LYS A 48 54.13 -131.62 -75.40
N GLU A 49 53.30 -132.66 -75.45
CA GLU A 49 51.88 -132.58 -75.10
C GLU A 49 51.71 -132.27 -73.61
N ALA A 50 52.42 -132.97 -72.73
CA ALA A 50 52.42 -132.69 -71.29
C ALA A 50 52.90 -131.27 -70.96
N ALA A 51 53.91 -130.76 -71.67
CA ALA A 51 54.37 -129.39 -71.51
C ALA A 51 53.35 -128.35 -72.00
N ALA A 52 52.62 -128.65 -73.08
CA ALA A 52 51.56 -127.78 -73.60
C ALA A 52 50.36 -127.72 -72.65
N ASP A 53 49.94 -128.86 -72.11
CA ASP A 53 48.85 -128.95 -71.13
C ASP A 53 49.22 -128.19 -69.84
N ALA A 54 50.43 -128.38 -69.31
CA ALA A 54 50.91 -127.65 -68.14
C ALA A 54 51.00 -126.12 -68.37
N ALA A 55 51.33 -125.69 -69.60
CA ALA A 55 51.33 -124.27 -69.96
C ALA A 55 49.91 -123.69 -70.00
N PHE A 56 48.96 -124.44 -70.53
CA PHE A 56 47.54 -124.06 -70.59
C PHE A 56 46.92 -123.93 -69.19
N GLU A 57 47.20 -124.87 -68.29
CA GLU A 57 46.74 -124.81 -66.90
C GLU A 57 47.28 -123.57 -66.16
N ARG A 58 48.57 -123.26 -66.33
CA ARG A 58 49.19 -122.05 -65.74
C ARG A 58 48.54 -120.78 -66.28
N GLU A 59 48.18 -120.73 -67.56
CA GLU A 59 47.50 -119.58 -68.14
C GLU A 59 46.09 -119.40 -67.55
N GLN A 60 45.35 -120.49 -67.36
CA GLN A 60 44.04 -120.45 -66.72
C GLN A 60 44.13 -119.98 -65.26
N GLU A 61 45.07 -120.52 -64.50
CA GLU A 61 45.28 -120.14 -63.10
C GLU A 61 45.63 -118.64 -62.97
N LEU A 62 46.53 -118.13 -63.83
CA LEU A 62 46.85 -116.70 -63.86
C LEU A 62 45.65 -115.83 -64.20
N LYS A 63 44.78 -116.30 -65.11
CA LYS A 63 43.55 -115.57 -65.49
C LYS A 63 42.55 -115.54 -64.34
N GLU A 64 42.40 -116.62 -63.59
CA GLU A 64 41.54 -116.67 -62.41
C GLU A 64 42.08 -115.79 -61.28
N ARG A 65 43.39 -115.83 -61.04
CA ARG A 65 44.03 -114.98 -60.04
C ARG A 65 43.88 -113.50 -60.34
N ARG A 66 44.01 -113.09 -61.62
CA ARG A 66 43.72 -111.71 -62.05
C ARG A 66 42.27 -111.31 -61.81
N LYS A 67 41.31 -112.20 -62.11
CA LYS A 67 39.89 -111.96 -61.84
C LYS A 67 39.60 -111.82 -60.34
N GLN A 68 40.24 -112.62 -59.49
CA GLN A 68 40.09 -112.52 -58.04
C GLN A 68 40.65 -111.20 -57.51
N GLN A 69 41.85 -110.81 -57.94
CA GLN A 69 42.45 -109.52 -57.58
C GLN A 69 41.58 -108.34 -58.01
N GLU A 70 40.97 -108.38 -59.20
CA GLU A 70 40.07 -107.32 -59.66
C GLU A 70 38.78 -107.24 -58.81
N ARG A 71 38.25 -108.38 -58.37
CA ARG A 71 37.10 -108.41 -57.46
C ARG A 71 37.44 -107.84 -56.09
N GLU A 72 38.59 -108.19 -55.53
CA GLU A 72 39.08 -107.65 -54.26
C GLU A 72 39.31 -106.13 -54.33
N GLN A 73 39.92 -105.64 -55.41
CA GLN A 73 40.11 -104.19 -55.63
C GLN A 73 38.77 -103.45 -55.73
N LYS A 74 37.77 -104.02 -56.42
CA LYS A 74 36.42 -103.44 -56.51
C LYS A 74 35.72 -103.41 -55.15
N LEU A 75 35.83 -104.47 -54.36
CA LEU A 75 35.27 -104.52 -53.01
C LEU A 75 35.93 -103.47 -52.10
N ALA A 76 37.26 -103.36 -52.12
CA ALA A 76 37.99 -102.35 -51.37
C ALA A 76 37.57 -100.92 -51.75
N MET A 77 37.42 -100.62 -53.04
CA MET A 77 36.93 -99.31 -53.48
C MET A 77 35.49 -99.03 -53.00
N MET A 78 34.59 -100.01 -53.09
CA MET A 78 33.21 -99.86 -52.59
C MET A 78 33.15 -99.62 -51.08
N GLU A 79 34.01 -100.29 -50.30
CA GLU A 79 34.10 -100.06 -48.85
C GLU A 79 34.62 -98.66 -48.51
N THR A 80 35.65 -98.18 -49.22
CA THR A 80 36.16 -96.82 -49.00
C THR A 80 35.10 -95.75 -49.31
N ARG A 81 34.31 -95.96 -50.37
CA ARG A 81 33.23 -95.04 -50.74
C ARG A 81 32.12 -95.02 -49.68
N LYS A 82 31.72 -96.20 -49.17
CA LYS A 82 30.72 -96.29 -48.09
C LYS A 82 31.19 -95.61 -46.81
N ARG A 83 32.46 -95.74 -46.44
CA ARG A 83 33.03 -95.03 -45.27
C ARG A 83 32.99 -93.51 -45.45
N GLN A 84 33.39 -93.02 -46.62
CA GLN A 84 33.33 -91.59 -46.92
C GLN A 84 31.90 -91.04 -46.92
N GLU A 85 30.93 -91.81 -47.42
CA GLU A 85 29.51 -91.42 -47.39
C GLU A 85 28.95 -91.37 -45.96
N LEU A 86 29.34 -92.31 -45.08
CA LEU A 86 28.96 -92.30 -43.66
C LEU A 86 29.59 -91.12 -42.90
N GLU A 87 30.90 -90.89 -43.06
CA GLU A 87 31.58 -89.75 -42.42
C GLU A 87 31.00 -88.40 -42.87
N ALA A 88 30.63 -88.27 -44.16
CA ALA A 88 30.00 -87.07 -44.68
C ALA A 88 28.58 -86.85 -44.12
N TRP A 89 27.87 -87.92 -43.81
CA TRP A 89 26.55 -87.87 -43.21
C TRP A 89 26.63 -87.47 -41.72
N GLU A 90 27.53 -88.08 -40.96
CA GLU A 90 27.77 -87.74 -39.54
C GLU A 90 28.17 -86.27 -39.36
N ARG A 91 29.05 -85.74 -40.22
CA ARG A 91 29.42 -84.31 -40.19
C ARG A 91 28.23 -83.37 -40.42
N LYS A 92 27.31 -83.74 -41.31
CA LYS A 92 26.09 -82.94 -41.56
C LYS A 92 25.14 -82.97 -40.38
N GLU A 93 25.02 -84.11 -39.70
CA GLU A 93 24.17 -84.25 -38.52
C GLU A 93 24.74 -83.44 -37.34
N GLU A 94 26.06 -83.47 -37.12
CA GLU A 94 26.70 -82.65 -36.09
C GLU A 94 26.57 -81.14 -36.35
N GLU A 95 26.73 -80.69 -37.60
CA GLU A 95 26.53 -79.29 -37.95
C GLU A 95 25.08 -78.84 -37.75
N ALA A 96 24.10 -79.70 -38.09
CA ALA A 96 22.69 -79.41 -37.85
C ALA A 96 22.40 -79.27 -36.35
N ARG A 97 22.97 -80.15 -35.52
CA ARG A 97 22.80 -80.11 -34.06
C ARG A 97 23.44 -78.86 -33.45
N LYS A 98 24.62 -78.44 -33.92
CA LYS A 98 25.27 -77.20 -33.46
C LYS A 98 24.44 -75.96 -33.81
N LYS A 99 23.90 -75.89 -35.03
CA LYS A 99 23.02 -74.77 -35.45
C LYS A 99 21.74 -74.70 -34.64
N GLN A 100 21.17 -75.84 -34.25
CA GLN A 100 19.98 -75.87 -33.41
C GLN A 100 20.29 -75.38 -31.99
N ALA A 101 21.38 -75.86 -31.38
CA ALA A 101 21.81 -75.40 -30.06
C ALA A 101 22.13 -73.89 -30.02
N GLU A 102 22.72 -73.35 -31.10
CA GLU A 102 23.00 -71.92 -31.23
C GLU A 102 21.71 -71.07 -31.30
N ARG A 103 20.68 -71.55 -32.01
CA ARG A 103 19.36 -70.89 -32.07
C ARG A 103 18.67 -70.89 -30.71
N GLU A 104 18.67 -72.03 -30.02
CA GLU A 104 18.06 -72.15 -28.69
C GLU A 104 18.77 -71.25 -27.66
N ALA A 105 20.11 -71.14 -27.73
CA ALA A 105 20.88 -70.22 -26.90
C ALA A 105 20.57 -68.75 -27.20
N ALA A 106 20.41 -68.39 -28.48
CA ALA A 106 20.05 -67.03 -28.90
C ALA A 106 18.63 -66.64 -28.43
N GLU A 107 17.65 -67.55 -28.53
CA GLU A 107 16.30 -67.32 -28.04
C GLU A 107 16.24 -67.18 -26.51
N ALA A 108 17.00 -68.02 -25.78
CA ALA A 108 17.10 -67.91 -24.32
C ALA A 108 17.74 -66.58 -23.89
N ALA A 109 18.77 -66.11 -24.60
CA ALA A 109 19.38 -64.81 -24.35
C ALA A 109 18.41 -63.64 -24.62
N SER A 110 17.60 -63.73 -25.68
CA SER A 110 16.60 -62.71 -26.00
C SER A 110 15.48 -62.64 -24.95
N LYS A 111 15.01 -63.80 -24.45
CA LYS A 111 14.00 -63.84 -23.38
C LYS A 111 14.50 -63.22 -22.08
N LYS A 112 15.75 -63.53 -21.70
CA LYS A 112 16.36 -62.96 -20.49
C LYS A 112 16.51 -61.42 -20.57
N LYS A 113 16.81 -60.87 -21.75
CA LYS A 113 16.86 -59.43 -21.96
C LYS A 113 15.48 -58.77 -21.80
N LEU A 114 14.44 -59.37 -22.39
CA LEU A 114 13.07 -58.85 -22.25
C LEU A 114 12.57 -58.88 -20.80
N GLU A 115 12.90 -59.94 -20.04
CA GLU A 115 12.57 -60.01 -18.61
C GLU A 115 13.30 -58.93 -17.79
N GLN A 116 14.58 -58.65 -18.11
CA GLN A 116 15.32 -57.58 -17.46
C GLN A 116 14.72 -56.19 -17.76
N GLU A 117 14.36 -55.93 -19.02
CA GLU A 117 13.71 -54.67 -19.42
C GLU A 117 12.35 -54.48 -18.72
N GLN A 118 11.56 -55.54 -18.54
CA GLN A 118 10.29 -55.46 -17.81
C GLN A 118 10.49 -55.13 -16.33
N VAL A 119 11.49 -55.74 -15.68
CA VAL A 119 11.82 -55.45 -14.27
C VAL A 119 12.31 -54.01 -14.10
N GLU A 120 13.11 -53.51 -15.04
CA GLU A 120 13.57 -52.11 -15.02
C GLU A 120 12.42 -51.11 -15.20
N LEU A 121 11.48 -51.38 -16.12
CA LEU A 121 10.30 -50.54 -16.33
C LEU A 121 9.38 -50.53 -15.10
N GLU A 122 9.15 -51.67 -14.45
CA GLU A 122 8.36 -51.74 -13.22
C GLU A 122 9.02 -50.97 -12.07
N ALA A 123 10.35 -51.04 -11.95
CA ALA A 123 11.10 -50.27 -10.96
C ALA A 123 11.02 -48.76 -11.23
N GLU A 124 11.12 -48.34 -12.49
CA GLU A 124 11.00 -46.93 -12.88
C GLU A 124 9.59 -46.37 -12.61
N LEU A 125 8.55 -47.16 -12.86
CA LEU A 125 7.17 -46.78 -12.55
C LEU A 125 6.95 -46.60 -11.04
N LYS A 126 7.45 -47.51 -10.20
CA LYS A 126 7.36 -47.39 -8.74
C LYS A 126 8.08 -46.13 -8.23
N LEU A 127 9.26 -45.84 -8.75
CA LEU A 127 10.01 -44.64 -8.37
C LEU A 127 9.25 -43.35 -8.76
N LYS A 128 8.59 -43.34 -9.92
CA LYS A 128 7.75 -42.20 -10.35
C LYS A 128 6.50 -42.05 -9.48
N GLU A 129 5.87 -43.15 -9.06
CA GLU A 129 4.74 -43.12 -8.14
C GLU A 129 5.14 -42.59 -6.75
N GLU A 130 6.26 -43.04 -6.20
CA GLU A 130 6.80 -42.53 -4.93
C GLU A 130 7.14 -41.03 -5.03
N GLN A 131 7.76 -40.59 -6.12
CA GLN A 131 8.03 -39.17 -6.36
C GLN A 131 6.73 -38.36 -6.48
N ALA A 132 5.69 -38.88 -7.13
CA ALA A 132 4.40 -38.22 -7.23
C ALA A 132 3.70 -38.12 -5.87
N GLN A 133 3.77 -39.17 -5.04
CA GLN A 133 3.22 -39.17 -3.69
C GLN A 133 3.97 -38.19 -2.78
N ALA A 134 5.31 -38.15 -2.84
CA ALA A 134 6.11 -37.18 -2.09
C ALA A 134 5.81 -35.74 -2.53
N ALA A 135 5.65 -35.50 -3.83
CA ALA A 135 5.28 -34.17 -4.35
C ALA A 135 3.85 -33.78 -3.94
N ALA A 136 2.90 -34.72 -3.88
CA ALA A 136 1.55 -34.48 -3.40
C ALA A 136 1.53 -34.16 -1.89
N ALA A 137 2.30 -34.90 -1.08
CA ALA A 137 2.45 -34.65 0.35
C ALA A 137 3.04 -33.27 0.63
N PHE A 138 4.10 -32.88 -0.08
CA PHE A 138 4.71 -31.56 0.05
C PHE A 138 3.75 -30.42 -0.32
N LYS A 139 2.94 -30.61 -1.38
CA LYS A 139 1.91 -29.63 -1.76
C LYS A 139 0.80 -29.52 -0.71
N ALA A 140 0.40 -30.64 -0.10
CA ALA A 140 -0.60 -30.66 0.97
C ALA A 140 -0.09 -29.97 2.24
N GLU A 141 1.16 -30.21 2.63
CA GLU A 141 1.80 -29.56 3.78
C GLU A 141 1.91 -28.04 3.57
N ARG A 142 2.34 -27.61 2.38
CA ARG A 142 2.41 -26.18 2.04
C ARG A 142 1.03 -25.52 2.01
N ALA A 143 -0.01 -26.23 1.59
CA ALA A 143 -1.38 -25.72 1.63
C ALA A 143 -1.87 -25.54 3.08
N ALA A 144 -1.62 -26.52 3.95
CA ALA A 144 -1.95 -26.46 5.37
C ALA A 144 -1.20 -25.33 6.09
N GLU A 145 0.09 -25.11 5.76
CA GLU A 145 0.88 -24.00 6.31
C GLU A 145 0.30 -22.63 5.90
N LEU A 146 -0.12 -22.50 4.64
CA LEU A 146 -0.74 -21.26 4.16
C LEU A 146 -2.09 -21.01 4.83
N GLU A 147 -2.92 -22.03 5.05
CA GLU A 147 -4.17 -21.91 5.79
C GLU A 147 -3.93 -21.52 7.25
N ALA A 148 -2.98 -22.17 7.94
CA ALA A 148 -2.62 -21.81 9.30
C ALA A 148 -2.12 -20.35 9.41
N ARG A 149 -1.40 -19.87 8.40
CA ARG A 149 -0.96 -18.47 8.33
C ARG A 149 -2.13 -17.50 8.12
N ARG A 150 -3.12 -17.85 7.29
CA ARG A 150 -4.33 -17.05 7.11
C ARG A 150 -5.14 -16.96 8.40
N LEU A 151 -5.29 -18.08 9.11
CA LEU A 151 -6.03 -18.13 10.37
C LEU A 151 -5.37 -17.26 11.46
N LYS A 152 -4.03 -17.31 11.58
CA LYS A 152 -3.29 -16.40 12.46
C LYS A 152 -3.47 -14.92 12.08
N GLN A 153 -3.48 -14.60 10.78
CA GLN A 153 -3.71 -13.23 10.32
C GLN A 153 -5.14 -12.77 10.64
N GLU A 154 -6.14 -13.64 10.52
CA GLU A 154 -7.52 -13.34 10.90
C GLU A 154 -7.63 -13.07 12.40
N GLU A 155 -7.03 -13.91 13.25
CA GLU A 155 -6.97 -13.69 14.71
C GLU A 155 -6.26 -12.38 15.08
N GLU A 156 -5.13 -12.06 14.44
CA GLU A 156 -4.43 -10.78 14.65
C GLU A 156 -5.28 -9.58 14.21
N ASN A 157 -6.02 -9.71 13.11
CA ASN A 157 -6.91 -8.66 12.63
C ASN A 157 -8.11 -8.47 13.56
N GLU A 158 -8.66 -9.55 14.11
CA GLU A 158 -9.72 -9.49 15.13
C GLU A 158 -9.23 -8.82 16.41
N ARG A 159 -8.02 -9.17 16.91
CA ARG A 159 -7.41 -8.48 18.05
C ARG A 159 -7.19 -7.00 17.79
N LYS A 160 -6.76 -6.62 16.58
CA LYS A 160 -6.62 -5.21 16.19
C LYS A 160 -7.97 -4.49 16.16
N LYS A 161 -9.03 -5.14 15.69
CA LYS A 161 -10.38 -4.58 15.73
C LYS A 161 -10.88 -4.38 17.16
N GLN A 162 -10.70 -5.37 18.03
CA GLN A 162 -11.05 -5.26 19.46
C GLN A 162 -10.30 -4.12 20.13
N LEU A 163 -8.98 -4.01 19.92
CA LEU A 163 -8.19 -2.89 20.44
C LEU A 163 -8.66 -1.54 19.89
N ALA A 164 -9.07 -1.47 18.63
CA ALA A 164 -9.61 -0.24 18.05
C ALA A 164 -10.97 0.14 18.66
N GLU A 165 -11.85 -0.84 18.91
CA GLU A 165 -13.12 -0.64 19.60
C GLU A 165 -12.91 -0.18 21.06
N GLU A 166 -11.99 -0.81 21.79
CA GLU A 166 -11.58 -0.37 23.13
C GLU A 166 -11.03 1.06 23.12
N TRP A 167 -10.21 1.41 22.14
CA TRP A 167 -9.68 2.77 22.03
C TRP A 167 -10.75 3.80 21.69
N ASN A 168 -11.72 3.43 20.85
CA ASN A 168 -12.85 4.28 20.52
C ASN A 168 -13.77 4.50 21.73
N THR A 169 -14.08 3.44 22.49
CA THR A 169 -14.89 3.56 23.71
C THR A 169 -14.20 4.42 24.77
N LEU A 170 -12.89 4.28 24.96
CA LEU A 170 -12.11 5.16 25.84
C LEU A 170 -12.15 6.63 25.37
N ARG A 171 -12.11 6.85 24.05
CA ARG A 171 -12.18 8.19 23.47
C ARG A 171 -13.57 8.82 23.64
N GLU A 172 -14.63 8.04 23.50
CA GLU A 172 -16.01 8.45 23.75
C GLU A 172 -16.21 8.80 25.23
N GLN A 173 -15.76 7.94 26.16
CA GLN A 173 -15.80 8.22 27.60
C GLN A 173 -15.04 9.50 27.95
N ALA A 174 -13.86 9.71 27.37
CA ALA A 174 -13.10 10.94 27.58
C ALA A 174 -13.80 12.18 27.00
N ALA A 175 -14.52 12.04 25.87
CA ALA A 175 -15.30 13.13 25.29
C ALA A 175 -16.53 13.46 26.14
N GLU A 176 -17.22 12.44 26.67
CA GLU A 176 -18.34 12.61 27.61
C GLU A 176 -17.89 13.29 28.90
N GLN A 177 -16.76 12.89 29.48
CA GLN A 177 -16.20 13.55 30.67
C GLN A 177 -15.91 15.03 30.41
N ARG A 178 -15.32 15.38 29.27
CA ARG A 178 -15.09 16.79 28.90
C ARG A 178 -16.39 17.56 28.73
N LEU A 179 -17.42 16.92 28.17
CA LEU A 179 -18.74 17.54 28.01
C LEU A 179 -19.42 17.75 29.37
N GLU A 180 -19.31 16.80 30.30
CA GLU A 180 -19.81 16.96 31.66
C GLU A 180 -19.06 18.05 32.43
N GLU A 181 -17.74 18.12 32.31
CA GLU A 181 -16.92 19.20 32.88
C GLU A 181 -17.33 20.56 32.32
N GLN A 182 -17.56 20.67 31.02
CA GLN A 182 -18.09 21.88 30.39
C GLN A 182 -19.48 22.24 30.94
N ARG A 183 -20.39 21.27 31.04
CA ARG A 183 -21.72 21.49 31.61
C ARG A 183 -21.65 21.95 33.08
N ARG A 184 -20.74 21.40 33.87
CA ARG A 184 -20.50 21.84 35.26
C ARG A 184 -19.94 23.26 35.31
N ALA A 185 -18.95 23.57 34.47
CA ALA A 185 -18.36 24.90 34.40
C ALA A 185 -19.38 25.96 33.95
N ASP A 186 -20.25 25.62 32.99
CA ASP A 186 -21.30 26.52 32.53
C ASP A 186 -22.43 26.65 33.57
N ALA A 187 -22.79 25.59 34.28
CA ALA A 187 -23.71 25.67 35.43
C ALA A 187 -23.15 26.57 36.54
N GLU A 188 -21.87 26.44 36.87
CA GLU A 188 -21.20 27.29 37.86
C GLU A 188 -21.15 28.76 37.43
N LYS A 189 -20.93 29.04 36.14
CA LYS A 189 -21.03 30.41 35.59
C LYS A 189 -22.44 30.97 35.70
N ILE A 190 -23.46 30.15 35.43
CA ILE A 190 -24.87 30.55 35.57
C ILE A 190 -25.18 30.86 37.03
N GLU A 191 -24.74 30.01 37.97
CA GLU A 191 -24.96 30.20 39.40
C GLU A 191 -24.23 31.46 39.91
N ARG A 192 -22.98 31.69 39.50
CA ARG A 192 -22.25 32.93 39.80
C ARG A 192 -22.96 34.16 39.24
N GLY A 193 -23.45 34.09 38.01
CA GLY A 193 -24.21 35.18 37.40
C GLY A 193 -25.52 35.47 38.13
N GLN A 194 -26.23 34.44 38.58
CA GLN A 194 -27.44 34.60 39.39
C GLN A 194 -27.15 35.18 40.78
N ALA A 195 -26.07 34.73 41.42
CA ALA A 195 -25.64 35.26 42.71
C ALA A 195 -25.18 36.73 42.62
N GLU A 196 -24.49 37.11 41.54
CA GLU A 196 -24.11 38.49 41.27
C GLU A 196 -25.35 39.36 41.00
N LEU A 197 -26.29 38.88 40.20
CA LEU A 197 -27.54 39.58 39.93
C LEU A 197 -28.36 39.80 41.21
N ALA A 198 -28.43 38.79 42.08
CA ALA A 198 -29.08 38.89 43.39
C ALA A 198 -28.38 39.91 44.30
N ARG A 199 -27.04 40.00 44.28
CA ARG A 199 -26.29 41.03 45.01
C ARG A 199 -26.60 42.43 44.50
N VAL A 200 -26.59 42.63 43.19
CA VAL A 200 -26.93 43.93 42.57
C VAL A 200 -28.36 44.34 42.91
N GLU A 201 -29.30 43.38 42.93
CA GLU A 201 -30.68 43.65 43.31
C GLU A 201 -30.83 44.01 44.80
N GLN A 202 -30.09 43.33 45.69
CA GLN A 202 -29.98 43.70 47.11
C GLN A 202 -29.42 45.12 47.28
N GLU A 203 -28.28 45.44 46.66
CA GLU A 203 -27.69 46.78 46.70
C GLU A 203 -28.65 47.85 46.18
N ARG A 204 -29.40 47.56 45.11
CA ARG A 204 -30.40 48.48 44.57
C ARG A 204 -31.55 48.70 45.55
N SER A 205 -32.01 47.65 46.23
CA SER A 205 -33.06 47.74 47.24
C SER A 205 -32.60 48.53 48.47
N GLU A 206 -31.36 48.34 48.92
CA GLU A 206 -30.76 49.09 50.02
C GLU A 206 -30.59 50.57 49.64
N GLN A 207 -30.15 50.87 48.42
CA GLN A 207 -30.08 52.26 47.93
C GLN A 207 -31.45 52.93 47.87
N LEU A 208 -32.49 52.20 47.47
CA LEU A 208 -33.86 52.71 47.48
C LEU A 208 -34.36 52.97 48.90
N GLN A 209 -34.01 52.13 49.87
CA GLN A 209 -34.31 52.35 51.28
C GLN A 209 -33.57 53.58 51.82
N ARG A 210 -32.27 53.69 51.59
CA ARG A 210 -31.48 54.87 51.97
C ARG A 210 -32.06 56.17 51.41
N ARG A 211 -32.45 56.17 50.13
CA ARG A 211 -33.12 57.34 49.52
C ARG A 211 -34.46 57.66 50.16
N LYS A 212 -35.24 56.64 50.54
CA LYS A 212 -36.51 56.86 51.27
C LYS A 212 -36.24 57.46 52.65
N ASP A 213 -35.26 56.92 53.36
CA ASP A 213 -34.88 57.38 54.70
C ASP A 213 -34.36 58.83 54.66
N GLU A 214 -33.50 59.15 53.67
CA GLU A 214 -33.03 60.52 53.40
C GLU A 214 -34.17 61.49 53.07
N ILE A 215 -35.17 61.06 52.28
CA ILE A 215 -36.35 61.87 51.99
C ILE A 215 -37.19 62.10 53.25
N THR A 216 -37.35 61.08 54.11
CA THR A 216 -38.08 61.23 55.37
C THR A 216 -37.34 62.13 56.35
N GLU A 217 -36.01 62.00 56.49
CA GLU A 217 -35.19 62.83 57.36
C GLU A 217 -35.12 64.28 56.86
N ALA A 218 -35.05 64.49 55.53
CA ALA A 218 -35.18 65.81 54.92
C ALA A 218 -36.58 66.42 55.17
N GLY A 219 -37.64 65.60 55.14
CA GLY A 219 -38.99 66.01 55.48
C GLY A 219 -39.15 66.42 56.95
N GLU A 220 -38.60 65.63 57.87
CA GLU A 220 -38.63 65.91 59.32
C GLU A 220 -37.80 67.14 59.70
N SER A 221 -36.60 67.28 59.11
CA SER A 221 -35.76 68.47 59.34
C SER A 221 -36.39 69.74 58.77
N ALA A 222 -37.07 69.66 57.62
CA ALA A 222 -37.86 70.78 57.10
C ALA A 222 -39.06 71.12 58.00
N ALA A 223 -39.72 70.13 58.58
CA ALA A 223 -40.81 70.33 59.54
C ALA A 223 -40.31 71.02 60.83
N ARG A 224 -39.21 70.52 61.41
CA ARG A 224 -38.56 71.14 62.59
C ARG A 224 -38.12 72.57 62.33
N LYS A 225 -37.64 72.88 61.12
CA LYS A 225 -37.27 74.24 60.73
C LYS A 225 -38.49 75.17 60.66
N LYS A 226 -39.62 74.69 60.14
CA LYS A 226 -40.88 75.44 60.12
C LYS A 226 -41.41 75.71 61.54
N GLU A 227 -41.37 74.72 62.41
CA GLU A 227 -41.75 74.89 63.83
C GLU A 227 -40.86 75.91 64.54
N LEU A 228 -39.54 75.89 64.30
CA LEU A 228 -38.60 76.86 64.85
C LEU A 228 -38.87 78.29 64.32
N GLU A 229 -39.14 78.43 63.02
CA GLU A 229 -39.51 79.72 62.41
C GLU A 229 -40.83 80.27 62.97
N GLU A 230 -41.81 79.40 63.23
CA GLU A 230 -43.10 79.77 63.83
C GLU A 230 -42.95 80.19 65.30
N GLN A 231 -42.12 79.49 66.07
CA GLN A 231 -41.77 79.90 67.44
C GLN A 231 -41.09 81.27 67.46
N MET A 232 -40.13 81.51 66.55
CA MET A 232 -39.46 82.80 66.40
C MET A 232 -40.44 83.91 66.00
N ARG A 233 -41.47 83.60 65.20
CA ARG A 233 -42.53 84.55 64.83
C ARG A 233 -43.40 84.92 66.03
N LEU A 234 -43.82 83.94 66.83
CA LEU A 234 -44.61 84.15 68.04
C LEU A 234 -43.84 84.94 69.11
N GLU A 235 -42.53 84.70 69.25
CA GLU A 235 -41.69 85.47 70.18
C GLU A 235 -41.55 86.94 69.74
N ARG A 236 -41.40 87.19 68.44
CA ARG A 236 -41.39 88.56 67.89
C ARG A 236 -42.72 89.28 68.08
N GLU A 237 -43.84 88.58 67.97
CA GLU A 237 -45.17 89.14 68.26
C GLU A 237 -45.36 89.47 69.74
N LYS A 238 -44.86 88.62 70.66
CA LYS A 238 -44.86 88.92 72.11
C LYS A 238 -44.03 90.17 72.42
N LYS A 239 -42.81 90.27 71.87
CA LYS A 239 -41.96 91.46 72.03
C LYS A 239 -42.61 92.73 71.50
N ARG A 240 -43.34 92.66 70.37
CA ARG A 240 -44.12 93.81 69.86
C ARG A 240 -45.25 94.21 70.80
N LYS A 241 -45.95 93.26 71.42
CA LYS A 241 -47.02 93.55 72.38
C LYS A 241 -46.48 94.17 73.67
N GLU A 242 -45.34 93.68 74.17
CA GLU A 242 -44.64 94.27 75.32
C GLU A 242 -44.14 95.69 75.01
N GLU A 243 -43.60 95.92 73.82
CA GLU A 243 -43.17 97.26 73.38
C GLU A 243 -44.35 98.25 73.27
N ILE A 244 -45.51 97.77 72.82
CA ILE A 244 -46.74 98.58 72.77
C ILE A 244 -47.22 98.91 74.20
N ALA A 245 -47.22 97.94 75.11
CA ALA A 245 -47.59 98.18 76.51
C ALA A 245 -46.64 99.18 77.21
N LEU A 246 -45.33 99.09 76.95
CA LEU A 246 -44.34 100.03 77.47
C LEU A 246 -44.53 101.44 76.89
N LYS A 247 -44.99 101.56 75.64
CA LYS A 247 -45.31 102.84 75.01
C LYS A 247 -46.59 103.47 75.57
N GLU A 248 -47.60 102.67 75.91
CA GLU A 248 -48.83 103.16 76.55
C GLU A 248 -48.60 103.66 77.99
N GLU A 249 -47.75 102.98 78.75
CA GLU A 249 -47.38 103.39 80.12
C GLU A 249 -46.55 104.69 80.10
N ASN A 250 -45.63 104.82 79.14
CA ASN A 250 -44.90 106.06 78.90
C ASN A 250 -45.81 107.21 78.40
N PHE A 251 -46.90 106.91 77.68
CA PHE A 251 -47.85 107.92 77.21
C PHE A 251 -48.69 108.50 78.36
N ARG A 252 -49.02 107.70 79.39
CA ARG A 252 -49.70 108.20 80.61
C ARG A 252 -48.81 109.12 81.42
N ASN A 253 -47.55 108.73 81.64
CA ASN A 253 -46.60 109.57 82.38
C ASN A 253 -46.26 110.87 81.66
N LYS A 254 -46.27 110.87 80.32
CA LYS A 254 -46.05 112.08 79.52
C LYS A 254 -47.20 113.09 79.60
N LYS A 255 -48.45 112.61 79.69
CA LYS A 255 -49.65 113.46 79.74
C LYS A 255 -49.76 114.25 81.05
N GLU A 256 -49.36 113.65 82.17
CA GLU A 256 -49.31 114.33 83.48
C GLU A 256 -48.16 115.35 83.60
N PHE A 257 -47.08 115.14 82.83
CA PHE A 257 -45.96 116.08 82.76
C PHE A 257 -46.27 117.28 81.86
N GLU A 258 -47.02 117.08 80.77
CA GLU A 258 -47.43 118.13 79.83
C GLU A 258 -48.48 119.10 80.40
N GLU A 259 -49.37 118.67 81.32
CA GLU A 259 -50.30 119.59 82.00
C GLU A 259 -49.59 120.53 82.98
N LYS A 260 -48.57 120.06 83.70
CA LYS A 260 -47.77 120.91 84.61
C LYS A 260 -46.76 121.82 83.89
N ALA A 261 -46.35 121.45 82.67
CA ALA A 261 -45.46 122.28 81.85
C ALA A 261 -46.20 123.38 81.07
N ARG A 262 -47.49 123.17 80.72
CA ARG A 262 -48.32 124.18 80.01
C ARG A 262 -48.62 125.42 80.85
N GLU A 263 -48.82 125.27 82.16
CA GLU A 263 -49.10 126.39 83.08
C GLU A 263 -47.89 127.33 83.27
N ILE A 264 -46.67 126.84 83.04
CA ILE A 264 -45.43 127.63 83.17
C ILE A 264 -44.99 128.21 81.81
N ALA A 265 -45.31 127.56 80.70
CA ALA A 265 -44.90 127.97 79.35
C ALA A 265 -45.83 129.03 78.68
N GLU A 266 -47.09 129.19 79.11
CA GLU A 266 -47.97 130.26 78.59
C GLU A 266 -47.56 131.67 79.05
N SER A 267 -46.66 131.80 80.04
CA SER A 267 -46.16 133.10 80.50
C SER A 267 -44.88 133.61 79.80
N THR A 268 -44.28 132.81 78.90
CA THR A 268 -42.97 133.13 78.30
C THR A 268 -42.88 132.93 76.78
N VAL A 269 -43.80 132.16 76.16
CA VAL A 269 -43.70 131.76 74.73
C VAL A 269 -44.41 132.72 73.75
N GLU A 270 -45.18 133.71 74.22
CA GLU A 270 -45.76 134.76 73.36
C GLU A 270 -44.72 135.75 72.78
N SER A 271 -43.47 135.70 73.22
CA SER A 271 -42.43 136.66 72.79
C SER A 271 -41.40 136.14 71.77
N GLU A 272 -41.28 134.82 71.57
CA GLU A 272 -40.17 134.25 70.76
C GLU A 272 -40.64 133.43 69.53
N ARG A 273 -41.93 133.11 69.41
CA ARG A 273 -42.45 132.23 68.34
C ARG A 273 -42.65 132.91 66.98
N GLU A 274 -42.75 134.24 66.92
CA GLU A 274 -42.91 134.95 65.63
C GLU A 274 -41.63 135.01 64.78
N LEU A 275 -40.44 134.80 65.36
CA LEU A 275 -39.17 135.06 64.67
C LEU A 275 -38.52 133.82 64.02
N TYR A 276 -38.88 132.60 64.40
CA TYR A 276 -38.21 131.38 63.93
C TYR A 276 -38.95 130.63 62.80
N GLU A 277 -40.27 130.80 62.67
CA GLU A 277 -41.09 130.08 61.68
C GLU A 277 -40.88 130.54 60.22
N LYS A 278 -40.21 131.68 59.98
CA LYS A 278 -39.91 132.19 58.62
C LYS A 278 -38.67 131.55 57.96
N GLU A 279 -37.73 131.03 58.73
CA GLU A 279 -36.40 130.69 58.19
C GLU A 279 -36.28 129.23 57.72
N VAL A 280 -37.05 128.30 58.32
CA VAL A 280 -36.91 126.86 58.08
C VAL A 280 -37.63 126.36 56.83
N ARG A 281 -38.67 127.06 56.36
CA ARG A 281 -39.51 126.61 55.23
C ARG A 281 -38.83 126.66 53.85
N LEU A 282 -37.74 127.40 53.72
CA LEU A 282 -37.09 127.66 52.42
C LEU A 282 -36.01 126.64 52.02
N ARG A 283 -35.49 125.85 52.98
CA ARG A 283 -34.39 124.91 52.73
C ARG A 283 -34.84 123.50 52.34
N LEU A 284 -36.01 123.03 52.77
CA LEU A 284 -36.43 121.64 52.56
C LEU A 284 -36.93 121.30 51.15
N GLN A 285 -37.28 122.29 50.32
CA GLN A 285 -37.92 122.04 49.02
C GLN A 285 -36.93 121.71 47.89
N LYS A 286 -35.62 121.97 48.07
CA LYS A 286 -34.60 121.80 47.01
C LYS A 286 -33.94 120.42 46.94
N GLU A 287 -34.04 119.61 47.99
CA GLU A 287 -33.29 118.34 48.07
C GLU A 287 -34.08 117.10 47.59
N TYR A 288 -35.37 117.26 47.26
CA TYR A 288 -36.27 116.12 46.99
C TYR A 288 -36.38 115.71 45.50
N ASP A 289 -35.97 116.56 44.55
CA ASP A 289 -36.22 116.33 43.12
C ASP A 289 -35.11 115.56 42.37
N ASP A 290 -33.90 115.43 42.92
CA ASP A 290 -32.73 114.94 42.16
C ASP A 290 -32.45 113.42 42.25
N LYS A 291 -33.15 112.67 43.13
CA LYS A 291 -32.78 111.26 43.43
C LYS A 291 -33.65 110.17 42.79
N LEU A 292 -34.57 110.51 41.88
CA LEU A 292 -35.58 109.56 41.39
C LEU A 292 -35.31 108.91 40.01
N LYS A 293 -34.08 108.93 39.44
CA LYS A 293 -33.89 108.71 37.98
C LYS A 293 -32.84 107.71 37.45
N ALA A 294 -32.23 106.80 38.21
CA ALA A 294 -31.23 105.89 37.60
C ALA A 294 -31.07 104.50 38.27
N LEU A 295 -32.02 103.59 38.04
CA LEU A 295 -31.90 102.16 38.37
C LEU A 295 -32.84 101.33 37.48
N GLU A 296 -32.41 100.89 36.29
CA GLU A 296 -33.02 99.76 35.56
C GLU A 296 -32.21 99.29 34.32
N THR A 297 -32.11 97.96 34.15
CA THR A 297 -31.69 97.13 32.98
C THR A 297 -30.21 96.75 32.76
N ASP A 298 -29.85 95.60 32.17
CA ASP A 298 -30.26 94.18 32.25
C ASP A 298 -29.25 93.31 31.44
N LYS A 299 -29.32 91.99 31.59
CA LYS A 299 -28.40 90.94 31.07
C LYS A 299 -28.58 90.50 29.59
N GLU A 300 -27.53 89.80 29.10
CA GLU A 300 -27.47 88.69 28.07
C GLU A 300 -27.22 88.97 26.58
N LYS A 301 -26.19 88.27 26.01
CA LYS A 301 -26.14 87.72 24.62
C LYS A 301 -24.97 86.71 24.42
N TYR A 302 -25.30 85.52 23.89
CA TYR A 302 -24.42 84.47 23.36
C TYR A 302 -23.98 84.80 21.92
N SER A 303 -22.73 84.45 21.52
CA SER A 303 -22.16 84.71 20.18
C SER A 303 -21.82 83.44 19.40
N GLU A 304 -22.00 83.53 18.08
CA GLU A 304 -21.74 82.57 17.00
C GLU A 304 -20.32 81.97 16.97
N SER A 305 -20.20 80.69 16.58
CA SER A 305 -18.93 79.99 16.41
C SER A 305 -18.51 79.88 14.94
N ALA A 306 -17.21 80.13 14.72
CA ALA A 306 -16.54 80.32 13.44
C ALA A 306 -16.21 78.99 12.70
N LYS A 307 -16.08 79.07 11.36
CA LYS A 307 -15.65 77.95 10.50
C LYS A 307 -14.20 77.54 10.80
N PRO A 308 -13.87 76.23 10.83
CA PRO A 308 -12.52 75.73 11.09
C PRO A 308 -11.56 75.94 9.90
N LYS A 309 -10.28 76.12 10.21
CA LYS A 309 -9.15 76.22 9.25
C LYS A 309 -8.81 74.84 8.67
N PRO A 310 -8.28 74.74 7.44
CA PRO A 310 -7.90 73.47 6.80
C PRO A 310 -6.86 72.71 7.62
N THR A 311 -6.99 71.39 7.65
CA THR A 311 -6.05 70.50 8.34
C THR A 311 -4.78 70.28 7.48
N PRO A 312 -3.59 70.04 8.08
CA PRO A 312 -2.36 69.80 7.31
C PRO A 312 -2.47 68.68 6.27
N PHE A 313 -3.29 67.66 6.55
CA PHE A 313 -3.56 66.53 5.65
C PHE A 313 -4.25 66.96 4.33
N GLU A 314 -5.21 67.88 4.40
CA GLU A 314 -5.94 68.39 3.22
C GLU A 314 -5.02 69.15 2.26
N ILE A 315 -4.01 69.84 2.81
CA ILE A 315 -3.02 70.62 2.04
C ILE A 315 -2.03 69.69 1.33
N ASP A 316 -1.57 68.63 1.99
CA ASP A 316 -0.64 67.68 1.40
C ASP A 316 -1.29 66.85 0.28
N LEU A 317 -2.55 66.45 0.45
CA LEU A 317 -3.35 65.84 -0.62
C LEU A 317 -3.55 66.79 -1.79
N ALA A 318 -3.82 68.07 -1.54
CA ALA A 318 -4.01 69.07 -2.60
C ALA A 318 -2.75 69.26 -3.46
N LYS A 319 -1.55 69.13 -2.91
CA LYS A 319 -0.29 69.19 -3.68
C LYS A 319 -0.08 67.99 -4.60
N LYS A 320 -0.55 66.80 -4.18
CA LYS A 320 -0.27 65.53 -4.85
C LYS A 320 -1.20 65.26 -6.05
N TYR A 321 -2.43 65.76 -6.02
CA TYR A 321 -3.45 65.46 -7.03
C TYR A 321 -3.86 66.73 -7.82
N PRO A 322 -4.10 66.60 -9.14
CA PRO A 322 -4.61 67.71 -9.96
C PRO A 322 -6.04 68.09 -9.56
N MET A 323 -6.49 69.27 -9.99
CA MET A 323 -7.86 69.72 -9.73
C MET A 323 -8.88 68.83 -10.44
N GLY A 324 -9.95 68.44 -9.73
CA GLY A 324 -10.95 67.48 -10.21
C GLY A 324 -11.11 66.26 -9.31
N ILE A 325 -11.60 65.16 -9.90
CA ILE A 325 -11.83 63.90 -9.20
C ILE A 325 -10.82 62.85 -9.67
N THR A 326 -10.13 62.24 -8.71
CA THR A 326 -9.28 61.08 -8.94
C THR A 326 -9.89 59.87 -8.23
N GLU A 327 -10.10 58.77 -8.96
CA GLU A 327 -10.58 57.51 -8.39
C GLU A 327 -9.44 56.48 -8.37
N GLU A 328 -9.21 55.86 -7.21
CA GLU A 328 -8.27 54.76 -7.02
C GLU A 328 -9.03 53.57 -6.42
N SER A 329 -8.82 52.37 -6.95
CA SER A 329 -9.35 51.13 -6.37
C SER A 329 -8.22 50.17 -6.04
N GLU A 330 -8.24 49.66 -4.81
CA GLU A 330 -7.27 48.67 -4.31
C GLU A 330 -8.05 47.49 -3.73
N ILE A 331 -7.73 46.28 -4.19
CA ILE A 331 -8.23 45.03 -3.60
C ILE A 331 -7.10 44.49 -2.72
N LYS A 332 -7.33 44.45 -1.41
CA LYS A 332 -6.32 43.97 -0.45
C LYS A 332 -6.91 42.92 0.47
N ASP A 333 -6.26 41.75 0.48
CA ASP A 333 -6.53 40.56 1.30
C ASP A 333 -7.95 40.00 1.22
N ASN A 334 -8.96 40.76 1.67
CA ASN A 334 -10.37 40.37 1.77
C ASN A 334 -11.35 41.57 1.75
N ARG A 335 -10.89 42.74 1.27
CA ARG A 335 -11.69 43.96 1.18
C ARG A 335 -11.41 44.72 -0.12
N GLU A 336 -12.46 45.32 -0.66
CA GLU A 336 -12.41 46.24 -1.79
C GLU A 336 -12.40 47.67 -1.23
N ILE A 337 -11.31 48.39 -1.46
CA ILE A 337 -11.15 49.78 -1.02
C ILE A 337 -11.24 50.67 -2.25
N LYS A 338 -12.27 51.52 -2.32
CA LYS A 338 -12.39 52.58 -3.33
C LYS A 338 -12.09 53.92 -2.69
N ARG A 339 -11.04 54.61 -3.15
CA ARG A 339 -10.67 55.96 -2.73
C ARG A 339 -11.07 56.96 -3.82
N ILE A 340 -11.71 58.06 -3.43
CA ILE A 340 -12.10 59.16 -4.29
C ILE A 340 -11.48 60.43 -3.70
N ILE A 341 -10.51 61.01 -4.41
CA ILE A 341 -9.90 62.29 -4.05
C ILE A 341 -10.61 63.39 -4.82
N ILE A 342 -11.12 64.39 -4.10
CA ILE A 342 -11.82 65.53 -4.69
C ILE A 342 -11.09 66.81 -4.33
N LYS A 343 -10.50 67.45 -5.35
CA LYS A 343 -9.87 68.76 -5.22
C LYS A 343 -10.73 69.83 -5.87
N ARG A 344 -11.42 70.64 -5.06
CA ARG A 344 -12.30 71.75 -5.50
C ARG A 344 -11.62 73.12 -5.42
N GLU A 345 -10.67 73.26 -4.50
CA GLU A 345 -9.94 74.50 -4.27
C GLU A 345 -8.43 74.20 -4.37
N GLU A 346 -7.62 75.21 -4.68
CA GLU A 346 -6.18 75.03 -4.90
C GLU A 346 -5.45 74.44 -3.69
N ASP A 347 -5.91 74.79 -2.48
CA ASP A 347 -5.28 74.44 -1.20
C ASP A 347 -6.02 73.36 -0.39
N ARG A 348 -7.12 72.81 -0.91
CA ARG A 348 -7.94 71.82 -0.19
C ARG A 348 -8.35 70.65 -1.06
N ALA A 349 -7.98 69.44 -0.64
CA ALA A 349 -8.46 68.19 -1.20
C ALA A 349 -9.04 67.29 -0.11
N ASN A 350 -10.19 66.68 -0.39
CA ASN A 350 -10.83 65.73 0.50
C ASN A 350 -10.64 64.31 -0.04
N LEU A 351 -10.30 63.37 0.84
CA LEU A 351 -10.18 61.95 0.55
C LEU A 351 -11.41 61.22 1.08
N TYR A 352 -12.18 60.61 0.18
CA TYR A 352 -13.29 59.74 0.53
C TYR A 352 -12.89 58.29 0.32
N THR A 353 -13.08 57.43 1.32
CA THR A 353 -12.77 56.01 1.21
C THR A 353 -14.00 55.17 1.49
N ARG A 354 -14.36 54.29 0.56
CA ARG A 354 -15.36 53.23 0.74
C ARG A 354 -14.65 51.90 0.91
N VAL A 355 -14.82 51.26 2.06
CA VAL A 355 -14.26 49.94 2.36
C VAL A 355 -15.40 48.93 2.39
N LYS A 356 -15.41 47.99 1.45
CA LYS A 356 -16.35 46.87 1.40
C LYS A 356 -15.64 45.59 1.82
N TRP A 357 -16.09 45.00 2.91
CA TRP A 357 -15.59 43.72 3.40
C TRP A 357 -16.31 42.54 2.75
N ASN A 358 -15.62 41.41 2.61
CA ASN A 358 -16.20 40.15 2.13
C ASN A 358 -17.34 39.61 3.02
N TRP A 359 -17.35 39.93 4.33
CA TRP A 359 -18.43 39.56 5.25
C TRP A 359 -19.69 40.44 5.13
N GLY A 360 -19.68 41.47 4.26
CA GLY A 360 -20.87 42.27 3.92
C GLY A 360 -20.91 43.68 4.52
N GLY A 361 -19.98 44.03 5.42
CA GLY A 361 -19.87 45.38 5.96
C GLY A 361 -19.36 46.40 4.95
N ILE A 362 -20.02 47.55 4.87
CA ILE A 362 -19.59 48.68 4.03
C ILE A 362 -19.40 49.90 4.93
N TYR A 363 -18.18 50.43 4.96
CA TYR A 363 -17.80 51.59 5.76
C TYR A 363 -17.35 52.73 4.86
N TYR A 364 -17.66 53.96 5.28
CA TYR A 364 -17.33 55.18 4.56
C TYR A 364 -16.47 56.07 5.46
N PHE A 365 -15.44 56.67 4.89
CA PHE A 365 -14.53 57.57 5.59
C PHE A 365 -14.33 58.85 4.78
N LYS A 366 -14.17 59.99 5.46
CA LYS A 366 -13.78 61.28 4.91
C LYS A 366 -12.55 61.76 5.68
N ASN A 367 -11.43 61.98 4.98
CA ASN A 367 -10.17 62.41 5.58
C ASN A 367 -9.77 61.52 6.79
N GLU A 368 -9.91 60.19 6.62
CA GLU A 368 -9.65 59.17 7.65
C GLU A 368 -10.64 59.10 8.83
N GLU A 369 -11.58 60.05 8.94
CA GLU A 369 -12.66 60.00 9.92
C GLU A 369 -13.88 59.23 9.40
N SER A 370 -14.54 58.45 10.27
CA SER A 370 -15.74 57.70 9.87
C SER A 370 -16.87 58.64 9.46
N THR A 371 -17.51 58.38 8.33
CA THR A 371 -18.65 59.17 7.86
C THR A 371 -19.83 58.29 7.49
N SER A 372 -20.99 58.90 7.34
CA SER A 372 -22.20 58.19 6.90
C SER A 372 -22.21 57.99 5.39
N LYS A 373 -22.88 56.94 4.92
CA LYS A 373 -23.13 56.71 3.48
C LYS A 373 -23.74 57.94 2.81
N HIS A 374 -24.67 58.61 3.49
CA HIS A 374 -25.37 59.77 2.94
C HIS A 374 -24.41 60.92 2.62
N ILE A 375 -23.49 61.24 3.54
CA ILE A 375 -22.48 62.29 3.32
C ILE A 375 -21.53 61.89 2.19
N TYR A 376 -21.09 60.64 2.17
CA TYR A 376 -20.24 60.11 1.10
C TYR A 376 -20.91 60.24 -0.28
N ASP A 377 -22.14 59.76 -0.45
CA ASP A 377 -22.85 59.79 -1.73
C ASP A 377 -23.17 61.24 -2.18
N LEU A 378 -23.44 62.14 -1.23
CA LEU A 378 -23.71 63.55 -1.54
C LEU A 378 -22.45 64.29 -2.01
N GLU A 379 -21.33 64.10 -1.33
CA GLU A 379 -20.11 64.87 -1.57
C GLU A 379 -19.24 64.30 -2.70
N THR A 380 -19.37 62.99 -2.97
CA THR A 380 -18.70 62.32 -4.10
C THR A 380 -19.45 62.42 -5.42
N LYS A 381 -20.69 62.92 -5.40
CA LYS A 381 -21.45 63.25 -6.60
C LYS A 381 -20.97 64.57 -7.16
N TRP A 382 -20.33 64.52 -8.33
CA TRP A 382 -19.87 65.69 -9.07
C TRP A 382 -20.91 66.19 -10.05
#